data_AF-A0A060RM71-F1
#
_entry.id   AF-A0A060RM71-F1
#
_cell.length_a   1.000
_cell.length_b   1.000
_cell.length_c   1.000
_cell.angle_alpha   90.00
_cell.angle_beta   90.00
_cell.angle_gamma   90.00
#
_symmetry.space_group_name_H-M   'P 1'
#
loop_
_entity.id
_entity.type
_entity.pdbx_description
1 polymer ?
#
loop_
_entity_poly.entity_id
_entity_poly.type
_entity_poly.pdbx_seq_one_letter_code
_entity_poly.pdbx_strand_id
1 'polypeptide(L)'
;MKQNYTKILLFFLLLNILAHNNKNKPSITPRHTPIYISRVLSECDMQSSRYVKDADIKSLKENFDRQSSQRFEEYEERMKGKRQKHKEERDKNIQKIIEKDKMEKSLTEKIEKGCLRCGCGLGGVAASVGLFGGLGIYGWKTAATTAAIAAAKEAGIEAGVQAVIAKIKDKSIFSIYLKVDLSNFINRTNYNSIPDLVKAVNAAMDSSGKKCIKPTSDFACSSIFNGETSFGTYVTAGKEAAASKTATVKSTKLGEVAAESSHLFSAIGYSILAILIIVLVMIIIYLVLRYRRKKKMNKKAKYTKLLNQ
;
A
#
# COMPACT_ATOMS: atom_id res chain seq x y z
N MET A 1 -6.93 0.54 -16.96
CA MET A 1 -6.64 1.04 -15.59
C MET A 1 -6.13 2.51 -15.53
N LYS A 2 -6.34 3.35 -16.57
CA LYS A 2 -5.82 4.75 -16.58
C LYS A 2 -6.83 5.84 -16.20
N GLN A 3 -8.13 5.55 -16.14
CA GLN A 3 -9.17 6.57 -15.85
C GLN A 3 -9.44 6.81 -14.35
N ASN A 4 -9.00 5.92 -13.47
CA ASN A 4 -9.29 6.03 -12.03
C ASN A 4 -8.25 6.85 -11.26
N TYR A 5 -7.05 7.02 -11.80
CA TYR A 5 -5.98 7.79 -11.15
C TYR A 5 -6.25 9.31 -11.20
N THR A 6 -6.80 9.79 -12.33
CA THR A 6 -7.23 11.19 -12.49
C THR A 6 -8.40 11.56 -11.59
N LYS A 7 -9.35 10.63 -11.36
CA LYS A 7 -10.49 10.86 -10.44
C LYS A 7 -10.07 10.98 -8.98
N ILE A 8 -9.06 10.21 -8.54
CA ILE A 8 -8.56 10.26 -7.15
C ILE A 8 -7.74 11.55 -6.92
N LEU A 9 -6.93 11.98 -7.90
CA LEU A 9 -6.18 13.24 -7.83
C LEU A 9 -7.11 14.48 -7.79
N LEU A 10 -8.21 14.46 -8.56
CA LEU A 10 -9.23 15.52 -8.57
C LEU A 10 -9.95 15.67 -7.22
N PHE A 11 -10.10 14.59 -6.46
CA PHE A 11 -10.72 14.62 -5.13
C PHE A 11 -9.85 15.33 -4.10
N PHE A 12 -8.52 15.19 -4.20
CA PHE A 12 -7.57 15.92 -3.35
C PHE A 12 -7.55 17.43 -3.64
N LEU A 13 -7.74 17.85 -4.89
CA LEU A 13 -7.78 19.28 -5.25
C LEU A 13 -9.04 19.97 -4.69
N LEU A 14 -10.20 19.32 -4.74
CA LEU A 14 -11.46 19.84 -4.20
C LEU A 14 -11.43 20.03 -2.67
N LEU A 15 -10.71 19.17 -1.94
CA LEU A 15 -10.56 19.25 -0.49
C LEU A 15 -9.65 20.40 -0.03
N ASN A 16 -8.65 20.80 -0.82
CA ASN A 16 -7.78 21.94 -0.51
C ASN A 16 -8.47 23.29 -0.78
N ILE A 17 -9.38 23.37 -1.75
CA ILE A 17 -10.13 24.61 -2.06
C ILE A 17 -11.18 24.91 -0.97
N LEU A 18 -11.72 23.90 -0.28
CA LEU A 18 -12.64 24.07 0.84
C LEU A 18 -11.96 24.62 2.12
N ALA A 19 -10.63 24.44 2.24
CA ALA A 19 -9.87 24.87 3.42
C ALA A 19 -9.39 26.33 3.37
N HIS A 20 -9.51 27.04 2.24
CA HIS A 20 -8.91 28.36 2.06
C HIS A 20 -9.88 29.55 1.90
N ASN A 21 -11.20 29.33 2.00
CA ASN A 21 -12.17 30.43 1.98
C ASN A 21 -12.65 30.80 3.38
N ASN A 22 -11.89 31.66 4.06
CA ASN A 22 -12.46 32.51 5.11
C ASN A 22 -12.00 33.95 4.89
N LYS A 23 -12.81 34.72 4.17
CA LYS A 23 -12.63 36.16 3.97
C LYS A 23 -12.90 36.90 5.28
N ASN A 24 -11.89 37.66 5.71
CA ASN A 24 -11.83 38.88 6.53
C ASN A 24 -13.13 39.46 7.11
N LYS A 25 -13.08 39.97 8.35
CA LYS A 25 -13.44 41.37 8.68
C LYS A 25 -12.62 41.93 9.89
N PRO A 26 -12.38 43.25 9.93
CA PRO A 26 -11.45 43.92 10.85
C PRO A 26 -12.10 44.22 12.21
N SER A 27 -11.30 44.19 13.28
CA SER A 27 -11.73 44.52 14.63
C SER A 27 -12.08 46.01 14.76
N ILE A 28 -13.30 46.31 15.20
CA ILE A 28 -13.71 47.64 15.68
C ILE A 28 -13.40 47.71 17.17
N THR A 29 -12.56 48.68 17.53
CA THR A 29 -12.16 49.05 18.90
C THR A 29 -13.32 49.75 19.62
N PRO A 30 -13.75 49.32 20.82
CA PRO A 30 -14.67 50.10 21.65
C PRO A 30 -13.87 50.88 22.70
N ARG A 31 -13.81 52.22 22.55
CA ARG A 31 -13.64 53.13 23.69
C ARG A 31 -15.03 53.40 24.26
N HIS A 32 -15.30 52.95 25.48
CA HIS A 32 -16.40 53.50 26.26
C HIS A 32 -15.90 53.92 27.65
N THR A 33 -15.83 55.23 27.81
CA THR A 33 -15.92 55.94 29.08
C THR A 33 -17.21 55.54 29.80
N PRO A 34 -17.16 55.11 31.07
CA PRO A 34 -18.36 54.88 31.86
C PRO A 34 -18.91 56.24 32.32
N ILE A 35 -20.00 56.69 31.71
CA ILE A 35 -20.94 57.62 32.35
C ILE A 35 -22.07 56.76 32.90
N TYR A 36 -21.91 56.23 34.11
CA TYR A 36 -23.06 55.78 34.89
C TYR A 36 -23.24 56.79 36.02
N ILE A 37 -24.23 57.67 35.86
CA ILE A 37 -24.87 58.31 37.00
C ILE A 37 -25.60 57.16 37.69
N SER A 38 -25.07 56.71 38.82
CA SER A 38 -25.78 55.78 39.69
C SER A 38 -27.10 56.45 40.06
N ARG A 39 -28.21 55.98 39.47
CA ARG A 39 -29.53 56.17 40.06
C ARG A 39 -29.61 55.25 41.27
N VAL A 40 -28.84 55.58 42.30
CA VAL A 40 -29.15 55.14 43.66
C VAL A 40 -30.51 55.78 43.94
N LEU A 41 -31.54 54.96 44.09
CA LEU A 41 -32.78 55.40 44.69
C LEU A 41 -32.44 55.77 46.12
N SER A 42 -32.13 57.05 46.34
CA SER A 42 -32.09 57.65 47.66
C SER A 42 -33.50 57.50 48.21
N GLU A 43 -33.69 56.67 49.23
CA GLU A 43 -34.86 56.73 50.08
C GLU A 43 -34.88 58.11 50.73
N CYS A 44 -35.51 59.08 50.07
CA CYS A 44 -35.95 60.28 50.75
C CYS A 44 -37.16 59.89 51.58
N ASP A 45 -37.07 60.04 52.90
CA ASP A 45 -38.21 59.95 53.79
C ASP A 45 -39.31 60.89 53.28
N MET A 46 -40.36 60.30 52.70
CA MET A 46 -41.57 61.04 52.40
C MET A 46 -42.20 61.40 53.75
N GLN A 47 -41.88 62.61 54.22
CA GLN A 47 -42.62 63.27 55.27
C GLN A 47 -44.09 63.30 54.81
N SER A 48 -44.89 62.38 55.35
CA SER A 48 -46.30 62.22 55.01
C SER A 48 -46.99 63.56 55.24
N SER A 49 -47.24 64.31 54.18
CA SER A 49 -47.96 65.57 54.32
C SER A 49 -49.34 65.25 54.87
N ARG A 50 -49.85 66.09 55.78
CA ARG A 50 -51.16 65.93 56.43
C ARG A 50 -52.37 65.96 55.48
N TYR A 51 -52.16 65.81 54.18
CA TYR A 51 -53.18 65.72 53.12
C TYR A 51 -53.69 64.29 52.87
N VAL A 52 -53.31 63.28 53.66
CA VAL A 52 -53.77 61.89 53.44
C VAL A 52 -55.20 61.63 53.99
N LYS A 53 -55.84 62.62 54.63
CA LYS A 53 -57.17 62.47 55.26
C LYS A 53 -58.33 63.11 54.50
N ASP A 54 -58.11 63.74 53.35
CA ASP A 54 -59.20 64.21 52.50
C ASP A 54 -59.84 63.04 51.74
N ALA A 55 -61.17 62.98 51.75
CA ALA A 55 -61.95 61.95 51.05
C ALA A 55 -61.59 61.85 49.55
N ASP A 56 -61.25 62.98 48.95
CA ASP A 56 -60.86 63.09 47.54
C ASP A 56 -59.51 62.41 47.27
N ILE A 57 -58.52 62.59 48.15
CA ILE A 57 -57.19 61.98 48.01
C ILE A 57 -57.27 60.46 48.20
N LYS A 58 -58.15 59.98 49.08
CA LYS A 58 -58.42 58.55 49.25
C LYS A 58 -59.00 57.92 47.97
N SER A 59 -59.97 58.59 47.34
CA SER A 59 -60.59 58.13 46.09
C SER A 59 -59.60 58.08 44.91
N LEU A 60 -58.67 59.05 44.83
CA LEU A 60 -57.61 59.07 43.82
C LEU A 60 -56.60 57.95 44.03
N LYS A 61 -56.23 57.68 45.29
CA LYS A 61 -55.35 56.57 45.64
C LYS A 61 -55.97 55.22 45.26
N GLU A 62 -57.23 54.99 45.63
CA GLU A 62 -57.95 53.75 45.26
C GLU A 62 -58.09 53.60 43.73
N ASN A 63 -58.34 54.68 42.99
CA ASN A 63 -58.36 54.64 41.52
C ASN A 63 -56.98 54.34 40.91
N PHE A 64 -55.92 54.91 41.48
CA PHE A 64 -54.56 54.64 41.02
C PHE A 64 -54.13 53.20 41.32
N ASP A 65 -54.46 52.68 42.51
CA ASP A 65 -54.20 51.28 42.89
C ASP A 65 -55.00 50.31 42.00
N ARG A 66 -56.25 50.66 41.67
CA ARG A 66 -57.09 49.88 40.75
C ARG A 66 -56.52 49.87 39.33
N GLN A 67 -56.17 51.02 38.78
CA GLN A 67 -55.54 51.11 37.45
C GLN A 67 -54.15 50.46 37.40
N SER A 68 -53.39 50.55 38.49
CA SER A 68 -52.08 49.90 38.60
C SER A 68 -52.23 48.39 38.62
N SER A 69 -53.17 47.86 39.42
CA SER A 69 -53.47 46.42 39.46
C SER A 69 -53.88 45.88 38.10
N GLN A 70 -54.72 46.61 37.37
CA GLN A 70 -55.15 46.22 36.03
C GLN A 70 -53.99 46.18 35.01
N ARG A 71 -53.09 47.18 35.06
CA ARG A 71 -51.87 47.19 34.24
C ARG A 71 -50.89 46.07 34.61
N PHE A 72 -50.82 45.70 35.88
CA PHE A 72 -50.01 44.57 36.35
C PHE A 72 -50.56 43.23 35.82
N GLU A 73 -51.87 43.02 35.86
CA GLU A 73 -52.51 41.82 35.28
C GLU A 73 -52.30 41.75 33.75
N GLU A 74 -52.52 42.84 33.03
CA GLU A 74 -52.27 42.89 31.57
C GLU A 74 -50.78 42.69 31.22
N TYR A 75 -49.87 43.12 32.10
CA TYR A 75 -48.44 42.88 31.93
C TYR A 75 -48.09 41.42 32.20
N GLU A 76 -48.61 40.82 33.28
CA GLU A 76 -48.47 39.39 33.61
C GLU A 76 -48.97 38.50 32.47
N GLU A 77 -50.16 38.77 31.93
CA GLU A 77 -50.73 38.01 30.81
C GLU A 77 -49.89 38.12 29.53
N ARG A 78 -49.40 39.33 29.18
CA ARG A 78 -48.46 39.50 28.06
C ARG A 78 -47.13 38.79 28.29
N MET A 79 -46.67 38.74 29.54
CA MET A 79 -45.40 38.12 29.91
C MET A 79 -45.50 36.59 29.94
N LYS A 80 -46.64 36.00 30.30
CA LYS A 80 -46.87 34.55 30.22
C LYS A 80 -46.62 34.01 28.82
N GLY A 81 -47.22 34.60 27.78
CA GLY A 81 -47.04 34.16 26.39
C GLY A 81 -45.59 34.26 25.91
N LYS A 82 -44.88 35.34 26.26
CA LYS A 82 -43.46 35.50 25.93
C LYS A 82 -42.59 34.48 26.68
N ARG A 83 -42.83 34.25 27.97
CA ARG A 83 -42.10 33.24 28.77
C ARG A 83 -42.31 31.83 28.22
N GLN A 84 -43.55 31.50 27.84
CA GLN A 84 -43.89 30.21 27.21
C GLN A 84 -43.10 29.99 25.91
N LYS A 85 -43.10 30.97 24.99
CA LYS A 85 -42.36 30.89 23.72
C LYS A 85 -40.86 30.66 23.90
N HIS A 86 -40.21 31.42 24.80
CA HIS A 86 -38.78 31.24 25.05
C HIS A 86 -38.47 29.91 25.75
N LYS A 87 -39.41 29.37 26.55
CA LYS A 87 -39.27 28.04 27.16
C LYS A 87 -39.34 26.95 26.09
N GLU A 88 -40.33 26.98 25.22
CA GLU A 88 -40.48 26.04 24.11
C GLU A 88 -39.29 26.09 23.13
N GLU A 89 -38.79 27.30 22.83
CA GLU A 89 -37.62 27.48 21.96
C GLU A 89 -36.34 26.93 22.62
N ARG A 90 -36.16 27.13 23.92
CA ARG A 90 -35.06 26.48 24.67
C ARG A 90 -35.20 24.97 24.65
N ASP A 91 -36.38 24.44 24.94
CA ASP A 91 -36.61 22.99 25.01
C ASP A 91 -36.34 22.34 23.64
N LYS A 92 -36.80 22.95 22.54
CA LYS A 92 -36.46 22.52 21.17
C LYS A 92 -34.96 22.53 20.90
N ASN A 93 -34.26 23.60 21.30
CA ASN A 93 -32.81 23.69 21.10
C ASN A 93 -32.05 22.65 21.93
N ILE A 94 -32.48 22.40 23.17
CA ILE A 94 -31.92 21.36 24.04
C ILE A 94 -32.13 19.98 23.41
N GLN A 95 -33.35 19.67 22.93
CA GLN A 95 -33.67 18.39 22.30
C GLN A 95 -32.78 18.14 21.06
N LYS A 96 -32.57 19.17 20.23
CA LYS A 96 -31.69 19.11 19.05
C LYS A 96 -30.22 18.86 19.40
N ILE A 97 -29.75 19.40 20.53
CA ILE A 97 -28.40 19.16 21.03
C ILE A 97 -28.27 17.72 21.53
N ILE A 98 -29.24 17.21 22.28
CA ILE A 98 -29.25 15.84 22.82
C ILE A 98 -29.25 14.82 21.69
N GLU A 99 -30.10 14.99 20.68
CA GLU A 99 -30.16 14.08 19.52
C GLU A 99 -28.83 14.04 18.76
N LYS A 100 -28.22 15.20 18.55
CA LYS A 100 -26.92 15.32 17.86
C LYS A 100 -25.80 14.65 18.64
N ASP A 101 -25.79 14.81 19.96
CA ASP A 101 -24.80 14.19 20.84
C ASP A 101 -24.98 12.66 20.90
N LYS A 102 -26.23 12.17 20.90
CA LYS A 102 -26.56 10.73 20.85
C LYS A 102 -26.07 10.09 19.54
N MET A 103 -26.30 10.74 18.40
CA MET A 103 -25.79 10.30 17.09
C MET A 103 -24.26 10.25 17.08
N GLU A 104 -23.61 11.33 17.54
CA GLU A 104 -22.15 11.40 17.63
C GLU A 104 -21.57 10.31 18.57
N LYS A 105 -22.22 10.02 19.70
CA LYS A 105 -21.81 8.99 20.67
C LYS A 105 -21.90 7.58 20.06
N SER A 106 -22.99 7.26 19.36
CA SER A 106 -23.18 5.97 18.71
C SER A 106 -22.16 5.67 17.59
N LEU A 107 -21.78 6.70 16.82
CA LEU A 107 -20.70 6.58 15.83
C LEU A 107 -19.35 6.32 16.48
N THR A 108 -19.11 6.91 17.66
CA THR A 108 -17.85 6.76 18.39
C THR A 108 -17.69 5.34 18.91
N GLU A 109 -18.74 4.80 19.53
CA GLU A 109 -18.74 3.45 20.09
C GLU A 109 -18.51 2.38 18.99
N LYS A 110 -19.07 2.59 17.79
CA LYS A 110 -18.82 1.72 16.63
C LYS A 110 -17.37 1.79 16.14
N ILE A 111 -16.79 2.99 16.05
CA ILE A 111 -15.40 3.19 15.60
C ILE A 111 -14.41 2.64 16.63
N GLU A 112 -14.66 2.85 17.93
CA GLU A 112 -13.80 2.39 19.02
C GLU A 112 -13.80 0.86 19.14
N LYS A 113 -14.99 0.24 19.01
CA LYS A 113 -15.13 -1.22 18.96
C LYS A 113 -14.47 -1.83 17.71
N GLY A 114 -14.47 -1.10 16.59
CA GLY A 114 -13.72 -1.47 15.38
C GLY A 114 -12.20 -1.35 15.56
N CYS A 115 -11.72 -0.29 16.24
CA CYS A 115 -10.31 -0.03 16.46
C CYS A 115 -9.66 -0.99 17.47
N LEU A 116 -10.38 -1.35 18.54
CA LEU A 116 -9.93 -2.36 19.51
C LEU A 116 -9.78 -3.75 18.88
N ARG A 117 -10.69 -4.13 17.98
CA ARG A 117 -10.60 -5.39 17.23
C ARG A 117 -9.40 -5.44 16.28
N CYS A 118 -9.01 -4.31 15.72
CA CYS A 118 -7.92 -4.21 14.75
C CYS A 118 -6.54 -4.13 15.44
N GLY A 119 -6.45 -3.41 16.57
CA GLY A 119 -5.19 -3.21 17.31
C GLY A 119 -4.57 -4.49 17.89
N CYS A 120 -5.39 -5.46 18.31
CA CYS A 120 -4.88 -6.74 18.83
C CYS A 120 -4.33 -7.68 17.75
N GLY A 121 -4.71 -7.51 16.47
CA GLY A 121 -4.22 -8.36 15.36
C GLY A 121 -2.89 -7.90 14.75
N LEU A 122 -2.60 -6.59 14.80
CA LEU A 122 -1.43 -5.99 14.15
C LEU A 122 -0.12 -6.15 14.94
N GLY A 123 -0.18 -6.34 16.26
CA GLY A 123 1.00 -6.53 17.10
C GLY A 123 1.77 -7.84 16.84
N GLY A 124 1.11 -8.87 16.32
CA GLY A 124 1.74 -10.18 16.06
C GLY A 124 2.36 -10.34 14.66
N VAL A 125 1.93 -9.54 13.67
CA VAL A 125 2.33 -9.74 12.26
C VAL A 125 3.61 -8.96 11.91
N ALA A 126 3.94 -7.90 12.64
CA ALA A 126 5.15 -7.12 12.39
C ALA A 126 6.46 -7.91 12.60
N ALA A 127 6.47 -8.90 13.50
CA ALA A 127 7.65 -9.71 13.80
C ALA A 127 7.93 -10.79 12.74
N SER A 128 6.92 -11.26 12.01
CA SER A 128 7.06 -12.38 11.06
C SER A 128 7.40 -11.95 9.63
N VAL A 129 7.03 -10.74 9.20
CA VAL A 129 7.26 -10.30 7.81
C VAL A 129 8.72 -9.91 7.54
N GLY A 130 9.47 -9.48 8.57
CA GLY A 130 10.87 -9.06 8.43
C GLY A 130 11.87 -10.20 8.20
N LEU A 131 11.58 -11.41 8.67
CA LEU A 131 12.53 -12.53 8.63
C LEU A 131 12.41 -13.37 7.33
N PHE A 132 11.22 -13.46 6.74
CA PHE A 132 10.96 -14.35 5.61
C PHE A 132 10.98 -13.67 4.23
N GLY A 133 10.76 -12.35 4.15
CA GLY A 133 10.60 -11.66 2.86
C GLY A 133 11.89 -11.37 2.08
N GLY A 134 13.01 -11.16 2.77
CA GLY A 134 14.26 -10.66 2.15
C GLY A 134 15.31 -11.74 1.82
N LEU A 135 15.60 -12.64 2.76
CA LEU A 135 16.71 -13.60 2.63
C LEU A 135 16.34 -14.86 1.84
N GLY A 136 15.12 -15.38 2.01
CA GLY A 136 14.71 -16.63 1.37
C GLY A 136 14.57 -16.51 -0.15
N ILE A 137 13.93 -15.44 -0.63
CA ILE A 137 13.58 -15.27 -2.04
C ILE A 137 14.82 -14.93 -2.90
N TYR A 138 15.71 -14.07 -2.38
CA TYR A 138 16.94 -13.71 -3.10
C TYR A 138 17.94 -14.88 -3.14
N GLY A 139 18.05 -15.64 -2.05
CA GLY A 139 18.83 -16.87 -1.98
C GLY A 139 18.32 -17.93 -2.95
N TRP A 140 17.01 -18.16 -2.98
CA TRP A 140 16.38 -19.11 -3.90
C TRP A 140 16.62 -18.72 -5.36
N LYS A 141 16.38 -17.46 -5.74
CA LYS A 141 16.57 -17.01 -7.12
C LYS A 141 18.02 -17.21 -7.58
N THR A 142 18.98 -16.91 -6.71
CA THR A 142 20.41 -17.11 -7.00
C THR A 142 20.74 -18.59 -7.16
N ALA A 143 20.28 -19.45 -6.26
CA ALA A 143 20.48 -20.89 -6.34
C ALA A 143 19.84 -21.49 -7.61
N ALA A 144 18.60 -21.11 -7.91
CA ALA A 144 17.85 -21.56 -9.08
C ALA A 144 18.51 -21.14 -10.39
N THR A 145 18.99 -19.89 -10.51
CA THR A 145 19.74 -19.45 -11.69
C THR A 145 21.07 -20.21 -11.88
N THR A 146 21.76 -20.52 -10.77
CA THR A 146 23.00 -21.29 -10.80
C THR A 146 22.74 -22.72 -11.29
N ALA A 147 21.70 -23.37 -10.76
CA ALA A 147 21.27 -24.70 -11.20
C ALA A 147 20.84 -24.71 -12.68
N ALA A 148 20.11 -23.69 -13.13
CA ALA A 148 19.70 -23.54 -14.53
C ALA A 148 20.90 -23.45 -15.48
N ILE A 149 21.92 -22.68 -15.12
CA ILE A 149 23.15 -22.55 -15.91
C ILE A 149 23.93 -23.87 -15.94
N ALA A 150 24.02 -24.58 -14.82
CA ALA A 150 24.68 -25.88 -14.76
C ALA A 150 23.96 -26.92 -15.65
N ALA A 151 22.63 -27.01 -15.55
CA ALA A 151 21.83 -27.89 -16.39
C ALA A 151 21.96 -27.58 -17.89
N ALA A 152 21.99 -26.28 -18.25
CA ALA A 152 22.19 -25.88 -19.64
C ALA A 152 23.57 -26.27 -20.18
N LYS A 153 24.63 -26.15 -19.37
CA LYS A 153 25.98 -26.59 -19.75
C LYS A 153 26.05 -28.09 -20.00
N GLU A 154 25.47 -28.90 -19.10
CA GLU A 154 25.46 -30.36 -19.25
C GLU A 154 24.64 -30.80 -20.49
N ALA A 155 23.47 -30.21 -20.71
CA ALA A 155 22.67 -30.48 -21.91
C ALA A 155 23.39 -30.05 -23.21
N GLY A 156 24.18 -28.97 -23.16
CA GLY A 156 25.06 -28.56 -24.25
C GLY A 156 26.13 -29.59 -24.56
N ILE A 157 26.85 -30.04 -23.54
CA ILE A 157 27.90 -31.06 -23.68
C ILE A 157 27.32 -32.35 -24.29
N GLU A 158 26.18 -32.81 -23.80
CA GLU A 158 25.52 -34.02 -24.31
C GLU A 158 25.16 -33.88 -25.80
N ALA A 159 24.55 -32.75 -26.19
CA ALA A 159 24.23 -32.47 -27.59
C ALA A 159 25.48 -32.37 -28.47
N GLY A 160 26.57 -31.78 -27.97
CA GLY A 160 27.84 -31.70 -28.68
C GLY A 160 28.47 -33.06 -28.94
N VAL A 161 28.49 -33.94 -27.92
CA VAL A 161 28.98 -35.33 -28.05
C VAL A 161 28.14 -36.09 -29.07
N GLN A 162 26.80 -36.01 -28.97
CA GLN A 162 25.90 -36.68 -29.90
C GLN A 162 26.08 -36.20 -31.35
N ALA A 163 26.28 -34.88 -31.55
CA ALA A 163 26.50 -34.32 -32.88
C ALA A 163 27.81 -34.80 -33.51
N VAL A 164 28.89 -34.89 -32.74
CA VAL A 164 30.17 -35.46 -33.21
C VAL A 164 30.00 -36.92 -33.61
N ILE A 165 29.38 -37.74 -32.75
CA ILE A 165 29.13 -39.16 -33.04
C ILE A 165 28.29 -39.31 -34.31
N ALA A 166 27.22 -38.52 -34.45
CA ALA A 166 26.36 -38.55 -35.62
C ALA A 166 27.13 -38.18 -36.90
N LYS A 167 27.95 -37.12 -36.87
CA LYS A 167 28.78 -36.70 -38.01
C LYS A 167 29.84 -37.72 -38.41
N ILE A 168 30.43 -38.44 -37.44
CA ILE A 168 31.37 -39.51 -37.75
C ILE A 168 30.64 -40.70 -38.39
N LYS A 169 29.46 -41.08 -37.86
CA LYS A 169 28.64 -42.16 -38.42
C LYS A 169 28.08 -41.86 -39.81
N ASP A 170 27.76 -40.59 -40.09
CA ASP A 170 27.27 -40.11 -41.39
C ASP A 170 28.31 -40.31 -42.52
N LYS A 171 29.61 -40.40 -42.17
CA LYS A 171 30.62 -40.81 -43.14
C LYS A 171 30.61 -42.32 -43.34
N SER A 172 30.15 -42.72 -44.53
CA SER A 172 30.05 -44.11 -45.00
C SER A 172 31.30 -44.96 -44.73
N ILE A 173 32.50 -44.37 -44.75
CA ILE A 173 33.76 -45.08 -44.47
C ILE A 173 33.84 -45.52 -43.01
N PHE A 174 33.57 -44.63 -42.06
CA PHE A 174 33.66 -44.96 -40.64
C PHE A 174 32.53 -45.90 -40.22
N SER A 175 31.34 -45.83 -40.84
CA SER A 175 30.24 -46.75 -40.53
C SER A 175 30.50 -48.19 -40.96
N ILE A 176 31.29 -48.41 -42.03
CA ILE A 176 31.65 -49.75 -42.53
C ILE A 176 32.72 -50.39 -41.63
N TYR A 177 33.64 -49.60 -41.08
CA TYR A 177 34.80 -50.09 -40.36
C TYR A 177 34.67 -50.05 -38.82
N LEU A 178 33.99 -49.06 -38.23
CA LEU A 178 33.69 -49.06 -36.80
C LEU A 178 32.37 -49.79 -36.54
N LYS A 179 32.48 -51.07 -36.17
CA LYS A 179 31.36 -51.84 -35.59
C LYS A 179 31.18 -51.63 -34.07
N VAL A 180 31.98 -50.75 -33.48
CA VAL A 180 31.98 -50.44 -32.05
C VAL A 180 31.15 -49.19 -31.77
N ASP A 181 30.54 -49.12 -30.58
CA ASP A 181 29.79 -47.94 -30.18
C ASP A 181 30.74 -46.80 -29.78
N LEU A 182 30.76 -45.73 -30.59
CA LEU A 182 31.57 -44.54 -30.34
C LEU A 182 31.18 -43.81 -29.05
N SER A 183 29.97 -44.04 -28.51
CA SER A 183 29.55 -43.45 -27.23
C SER A 183 30.46 -43.84 -26.07
N ASN A 184 31.11 -45.01 -26.13
CA ASN A 184 32.06 -45.48 -25.12
C ASN A 184 33.41 -44.76 -25.19
N PHE A 185 33.72 -44.10 -26.31
CA PHE A 185 35.03 -43.48 -26.55
C PHE A 185 34.94 -41.96 -26.59
N ILE A 186 33.85 -41.39 -27.13
CA ILE A 186 33.65 -39.95 -27.27
C ILE A 186 32.79 -39.45 -26.12
N ASN A 187 33.30 -38.47 -25.38
CA ASN A 187 32.66 -37.93 -24.19
C ASN A 187 32.97 -36.43 -24.02
N ARG A 188 32.59 -35.88 -22.87
CA ARG A 188 32.73 -34.45 -22.54
C ARG A 188 34.16 -33.89 -22.64
N THR A 189 35.20 -34.72 -22.54
CA THR A 189 36.59 -34.24 -22.50
C THR A 189 37.26 -34.22 -23.87
N ASN A 190 36.72 -34.94 -24.86
CA ASN A 190 37.42 -35.15 -26.13
C ASN A 190 36.63 -34.71 -27.37
N TYR A 191 35.32 -34.44 -27.27
CA TYR A 191 34.49 -34.08 -28.43
C TYR A 191 34.81 -32.69 -29.03
N ASN A 192 35.43 -31.79 -28.27
CA ASN A 192 35.60 -30.38 -28.62
C ASN A 192 37.02 -30.01 -29.08
N SER A 193 37.89 -31.00 -29.21
CA SER A 193 39.31 -30.82 -29.51
C SER A 193 39.72 -31.85 -30.56
N ILE A 194 40.33 -31.38 -31.65
CA ILE A 194 40.78 -32.24 -32.75
C ILE A 194 41.74 -33.33 -32.25
N PRO A 195 42.85 -33.02 -31.52
CA PRO A 195 43.79 -34.06 -31.11
C PRO A 195 43.15 -35.10 -30.16
N ASP A 196 42.27 -34.65 -29.25
CA ASP A 196 41.61 -35.55 -28.30
C ASP A 196 40.56 -36.42 -28.99
N LEU A 197 39.83 -35.87 -29.97
CA LEU A 197 38.88 -36.62 -30.77
C LEU A 197 39.58 -37.67 -31.64
N VAL A 198 40.71 -37.32 -32.27
CA VAL A 198 41.53 -38.26 -33.04
C VAL A 198 42.01 -39.40 -32.14
N LYS A 199 42.49 -39.09 -30.92
CA LYS A 199 42.90 -40.08 -29.93
C LYS A 199 41.75 -41.02 -29.55
N ALA A 200 40.55 -40.50 -29.32
CA ALA A 200 39.36 -41.28 -28.98
C ALA A 200 38.93 -42.21 -30.13
N VAL A 201 38.94 -41.71 -31.37
CA VAL A 201 38.59 -42.51 -32.55
C VAL A 201 39.64 -43.59 -32.84
N ASN A 202 40.93 -43.31 -32.62
CA ASN A 202 41.98 -44.32 -32.71
C ASN A 202 41.79 -45.44 -31.69
N ALA A 203 41.45 -45.11 -30.44
CA ALA A 203 41.16 -46.11 -29.42
C ALA A 203 39.95 -46.99 -29.80
N ALA A 204 38.92 -46.39 -30.39
CA ALA A 204 37.76 -47.13 -30.90
C ALA A 204 38.16 -48.09 -32.04
N MET A 205 38.99 -47.65 -32.97
CA MET A 205 39.51 -48.48 -34.07
C MET A 205 40.37 -49.64 -33.56
N ASP A 206 41.27 -49.38 -32.61
CA ASP A 206 42.09 -50.41 -31.98
C ASP A 206 41.22 -51.48 -31.29
N SER A 207 40.15 -51.05 -30.59
CA SER A 207 39.19 -51.98 -29.95
C SER A 207 38.41 -52.84 -30.95
N SER A 208 38.26 -52.38 -32.19
CA SER A 208 37.62 -53.12 -33.28
C SER A 208 38.56 -54.11 -33.98
N GLY A 209 39.82 -54.22 -33.54
CA GLY A 209 40.84 -55.10 -34.12
C GLY A 209 41.59 -54.49 -35.30
N LYS A 210 41.39 -53.20 -35.60
CA LYS A 210 42.07 -52.48 -36.69
C LYS A 210 43.11 -51.49 -36.13
N LYS A 211 44.35 -51.95 -36.00
CA LYS A 211 45.46 -51.13 -35.49
C LYS A 211 46.06 -50.26 -36.60
N CYS A 212 45.82 -48.95 -36.56
CA CYS A 212 46.37 -48.01 -37.55
C CYS A 212 47.80 -47.59 -37.18
N ILE A 213 48.78 -48.44 -37.46
CA ILE A 213 50.19 -48.23 -37.05
C ILE A 213 50.94 -47.28 -38.00
N LYS A 214 50.52 -47.20 -39.26
CA LYS A 214 51.19 -46.43 -40.34
C LYS A 214 50.14 -45.94 -41.35
N PRO A 215 50.43 -44.90 -42.17
CA PRO A 215 49.67 -44.67 -43.39
C PRO A 215 49.79 -45.93 -44.25
N THR A 216 48.72 -46.71 -44.28
CA THR A 216 48.61 -47.97 -45.01
C THR A 216 47.64 -47.78 -46.17
N SER A 217 47.55 -48.78 -47.05
CA SER A 217 46.50 -48.84 -48.09
C SER A 217 45.10 -49.03 -47.52
N ASP A 218 44.94 -49.26 -46.20
CA ASP A 218 43.63 -49.25 -45.55
C ASP A 218 43.09 -47.82 -45.49
N PHE A 219 42.00 -47.60 -46.24
CA PHE A 219 41.41 -46.29 -46.47
C PHE A 219 40.90 -45.62 -45.17
N ALA A 220 40.55 -46.40 -44.13
CA ALA A 220 40.16 -45.86 -42.84
C ALA A 220 41.38 -45.31 -42.08
N CYS A 221 42.48 -46.08 -42.04
CA CYS A 221 43.73 -45.59 -41.47
C CYS A 221 44.28 -44.38 -42.24
N SER A 222 44.23 -44.36 -43.57
CA SER A 222 44.67 -43.18 -44.34
C SER A 222 43.80 -41.96 -44.08
N SER A 223 42.49 -42.13 -43.90
CA SER A 223 41.56 -41.04 -43.55
C SER A 223 41.80 -40.46 -42.15
N ILE A 224 42.32 -41.28 -41.23
CA ILE A 224 42.74 -40.83 -39.89
C ILE A 224 44.06 -40.05 -39.98
N PHE A 225 45.06 -40.56 -40.70
CA PHE A 225 46.37 -39.92 -40.85
C PHE A 225 46.32 -38.62 -41.65
N ASN A 226 45.38 -38.47 -42.58
CA ASN A 226 45.16 -37.25 -43.37
C ASN A 226 43.98 -36.39 -42.82
N GLY A 227 43.45 -36.74 -41.65
CA GLY A 227 42.10 -36.37 -41.22
C GLY A 227 41.92 -35.01 -40.57
N GLU A 228 42.96 -34.17 -40.45
CA GLU A 228 42.90 -32.91 -39.70
C GLU A 228 41.73 -32.00 -40.15
N THR A 229 41.46 -31.97 -41.45
CA THR A 229 40.32 -31.24 -42.05
C THR A 229 38.97 -31.89 -41.74
N SER A 230 38.88 -33.23 -41.76
CA SER A 230 37.64 -33.97 -41.49
C SER A 230 37.24 -33.91 -40.02
N PHE A 231 38.19 -34.14 -39.11
CA PHE A 231 37.98 -33.98 -37.67
C PHE A 231 37.65 -32.54 -37.28
N GLY A 232 38.22 -31.56 -37.99
CA GLY A 232 37.83 -30.16 -37.88
C GLY A 232 36.32 -29.97 -38.07
N THR A 233 35.72 -30.54 -39.12
CA THR A 233 34.27 -30.43 -39.36
C THR A 233 33.42 -31.08 -38.27
N TYR A 234 33.86 -32.20 -37.69
CA TYR A 234 33.14 -32.89 -36.62
C TYR A 234 33.18 -32.09 -35.32
N VAL A 235 34.36 -31.62 -34.94
CA VAL A 235 34.55 -30.77 -33.75
C VAL A 235 33.74 -29.48 -33.87
N THR A 236 33.71 -28.85 -35.05
CA THR A 236 32.89 -27.66 -35.30
C THR A 236 31.40 -27.97 -35.12
N ALA A 237 30.88 -29.05 -35.71
CA ALA A 237 29.50 -29.46 -35.52
C ALA A 237 29.17 -29.76 -34.04
N GLY A 238 30.10 -30.38 -33.31
CA GLY A 238 29.97 -30.61 -31.87
C GLY A 238 29.90 -29.31 -31.06
N LYS A 239 30.78 -28.35 -31.36
CA LYS A 239 30.79 -27.03 -30.70
C LYS A 239 29.53 -26.22 -31.00
N GLU A 240 29.07 -26.23 -32.25
CA GLU A 240 27.85 -25.54 -32.66
C GLU A 240 26.62 -26.15 -32.00
N ALA A 241 26.48 -27.48 -31.99
CA ALA A 241 25.39 -28.17 -31.32
C ALA A 241 25.41 -27.90 -29.81
N ALA A 242 26.59 -27.94 -29.18
CA ALA A 242 26.74 -27.63 -27.76
C ALA A 242 26.36 -26.19 -27.44
N ALA A 243 26.84 -25.22 -28.22
CA ALA A 243 26.53 -23.81 -28.04
C ALA A 243 25.03 -23.54 -28.23
N SER A 244 24.45 -24.07 -29.31
CA SER A 244 23.03 -23.92 -29.64
C SER A 244 22.15 -24.49 -28.52
N LYS A 245 22.38 -25.75 -28.13
CA LYS A 245 21.59 -26.40 -27.08
C LYS A 245 21.77 -25.71 -25.71
N THR A 246 22.99 -25.30 -25.37
CA THR A 246 23.26 -24.52 -24.15
C THR A 246 22.45 -23.23 -24.14
N ALA A 247 22.43 -22.49 -25.25
CA ALA A 247 21.71 -21.23 -25.36
C ALA A 247 20.20 -21.43 -25.21
N THR A 248 19.62 -22.42 -25.91
CA THR A 248 18.19 -22.75 -25.82
C THR A 248 17.81 -23.15 -24.40
N VAL A 249 18.49 -24.14 -23.81
CA VAL A 249 18.15 -24.64 -22.47
C VAL A 249 18.36 -23.55 -21.41
N LYS A 250 19.43 -22.76 -21.51
CA LYS A 250 19.67 -21.63 -20.61
C LYS A 250 18.54 -20.60 -20.69
N SER A 251 18.11 -20.23 -21.90
CA SER A 251 17.02 -19.27 -22.09
C SER A 251 15.71 -19.80 -21.48
N THR A 252 15.34 -21.05 -21.78
CA THR A 252 14.13 -21.67 -21.24
C THR A 252 14.15 -21.74 -19.71
N LYS A 253 15.25 -22.25 -19.13
CA LYS A 253 15.36 -22.42 -17.67
C LYS A 253 15.44 -21.10 -16.91
N LEU A 254 16.13 -20.09 -17.44
CA LEU A 254 16.09 -18.75 -16.84
C LEU A 254 14.70 -18.10 -16.97
N GLY A 255 13.98 -18.39 -18.05
CA GLY A 255 12.58 -17.98 -18.21
C GLY A 255 11.65 -18.57 -17.15
N GLU A 256 11.80 -19.87 -16.86
CA GLU A 256 11.05 -20.55 -15.77
C GLU A 256 11.32 -19.89 -14.41
N VAL A 257 12.60 -19.68 -14.05
CA VAL A 257 12.99 -19.02 -12.80
C VAL A 257 12.44 -17.59 -12.72
N ALA A 258 12.46 -16.85 -13.83
CA ALA A 258 11.93 -15.50 -13.89
C ALA A 258 10.40 -15.49 -13.68
N ALA A 259 9.67 -16.40 -14.33
CA ALA A 259 8.22 -16.54 -14.20
C ALA A 259 7.81 -16.85 -12.76
N GLU A 260 8.44 -17.84 -12.12
CA GLU A 260 8.16 -18.19 -10.72
C GLU A 260 8.51 -17.04 -9.76
N SER A 261 9.63 -16.36 -9.99
CA SER A 261 9.99 -15.20 -9.18
C SER A 261 8.96 -14.08 -9.30
N SER A 262 8.43 -13.83 -10.49
CA SER A 262 7.43 -12.77 -10.73
C SER A 262 6.13 -13.02 -9.97
N HIS A 263 5.71 -14.28 -9.83
CA HIS A 263 4.53 -14.65 -9.05
C HIS A 263 4.71 -14.31 -7.57
N LEU A 264 5.90 -14.58 -7.01
CA LEU A 264 6.24 -14.21 -5.63
C LEU A 264 6.26 -12.69 -5.43
N PHE A 265 6.83 -11.93 -6.39
CA PHE A 265 6.83 -10.46 -6.31
C PHE A 265 5.43 -9.86 -6.42
N SER A 266 4.54 -10.46 -7.22
CA SER A 266 3.14 -10.04 -7.30
C SER A 266 2.45 -10.16 -5.94
N ALA A 267 2.63 -11.30 -5.25
CA ALA A 267 2.09 -11.51 -3.90
C ALA A 267 2.63 -10.49 -2.89
N ILE A 268 3.94 -10.17 -2.95
CA ILE A 268 4.54 -9.12 -2.10
C ILE A 268 3.93 -7.75 -2.42
N GLY A 269 3.73 -7.43 -3.70
CA GLY A 269 3.10 -6.18 -4.13
C GLY A 269 1.69 -5.98 -3.57
N TYR A 270 0.86 -7.03 -3.56
CA TYR A 270 -0.46 -6.98 -2.94
C TYR A 270 -0.40 -6.80 -1.41
N SER A 271 0.57 -7.43 -0.75
CA SER A 271 0.80 -7.24 0.69
C SER A 271 1.18 -5.79 1.03
N ILE A 272 2.10 -5.19 0.26
CA ILE A 272 2.50 -3.79 0.43
C ILE A 272 1.33 -2.84 0.17
N LEU A 273 0.55 -3.09 -0.89
CA LEU A 273 -0.64 -2.30 -1.21
C LEU A 273 -1.67 -2.36 -0.07
N ALA A 274 -1.90 -3.55 0.51
CA ALA A 274 -2.79 -3.71 1.65
C ALA A 274 -2.30 -2.92 2.88
N ILE A 275 -1.00 -2.96 3.18
CA ILE A 275 -0.41 -2.17 4.28
C ILE A 275 -0.62 -0.67 4.05
N LEU A 276 -0.40 -0.16 2.83
CA LEU A 276 -0.61 1.25 2.49
C LEU A 276 -2.08 1.67 2.69
N ILE A 277 -3.03 0.82 2.31
CA ILE A 277 -4.47 1.06 2.53
C ILE A 277 -4.79 1.14 4.03
N ILE A 278 -4.26 0.21 4.84
CA ILE A 278 -4.46 0.21 6.29
C ILE A 278 -3.89 1.49 6.93
N VAL A 279 -2.67 1.90 6.55
CA VAL A 279 -2.02 3.12 7.04
C VAL A 279 -2.84 4.37 6.67
N LEU A 280 -3.35 4.45 5.42
CA LEU A 280 -4.23 5.54 5.00
C LEU A 280 -5.51 5.61 5.83
N VAL A 281 -6.15 4.47 6.10
CA VAL A 281 -7.34 4.41 6.96
C VAL A 281 -7.02 4.87 8.39
N MET A 282 -5.89 4.44 8.96
CA MET A 282 -5.43 4.88 10.28
C MET A 282 -5.21 6.40 10.33
N ILE A 283 -4.60 6.98 9.30
CA ILE A 283 -4.39 8.44 9.19
C ILE A 283 -5.74 9.17 9.12
N ILE A 284 -6.69 8.68 8.32
CA ILE A 284 -8.03 9.29 8.22
C ILE A 284 -8.73 9.26 9.58
N ILE A 285 -8.74 8.11 10.27
CA ILE A 285 -9.34 7.98 11.61
C ILE A 285 -8.65 8.91 12.59
N TYR A 286 -7.33 8.97 12.59
CA TYR A 286 -6.54 9.87 13.43
C TYR A 286 -6.91 11.34 13.21
N LEU A 287 -7.02 11.78 11.94
CA LEU A 287 -7.40 13.14 11.60
C LEU A 287 -8.83 13.47 12.07
N VAL A 288 -9.77 12.54 11.90
CA VAL A 288 -11.16 12.69 12.39
C VAL A 288 -11.18 12.83 13.92
N LEU A 289 -10.49 11.94 14.64
CA LEU A 289 -10.41 11.98 16.10
C LEU A 289 -9.74 13.27 16.60
N ARG A 290 -8.64 13.70 15.96
CA ARG A 290 -7.93 14.93 16.28
C ARG A 290 -8.81 16.16 16.05
N TYR A 291 -9.53 16.22 14.93
CA TYR A 291 -10.47 17.29 14.63
C TYR A 291 -11.59 17.37 15.69
N ARG A 292 -12.17 16.22 16.08
CA ARG A 292 -13.21 16.16 17.11
C ARG A 292 -12.72 16.63 18.48
N ARG A 293 -11.53 16.19 18.92
CA ARG A 293 -10.93 16.66 20.18
C ARG A 293 -10.76 18.18 20.18
N LYS A 294 -10.26 18.76 19.08
CA LYS A 294 -10.12 20.21 18.93
C LYS A 294 -11.46 20.93 18.99
N LYS A 295 -12.50 20.41 18.34
CA LYS A 295 -13.86 20.96 18.39
C LYS A 295 -14.46 20.92 19.80
N LYS A 296 -14.26 19.82 20.55
CA LYS A 296 -14.72 19.69 21.94
C LYS A 296 -14.04 20.73 22.85
N MET A 297 -12.73 20.92 22.71
CA MET A 297 -11.97 21.93 23.47
C MET A 297 -12.45 23.36 23.16
N ASN A 298 -12.66 23.68 21.88
CA ASN A 298 -13.17 24.99 21.47
C ASN A 298 -14.58 25.27 22.02
N LYS A 299 -15.47 24.25 22.05
CA LYS A 299 -16.79 24.37 22.67
C LYS A 299 -16.67 24.63 24.17
N LYS A 300 -15.86 23.86 24.90
CA LYS A 300 -15.61 24.06 26.34
C LYS A 300 -15.15 25.49 26.61
N ALA A 301 -14.15 25.98 25.90
CA ALA A 301 -13.63 27.34 26.06
C ALA A 301 -14.70 28.43 25.85
N LYS A 302 -15.62 28.24 24.90
CA LYS A 302 -16.75 29.16 24.70
C LYS A 302 -17.72 29.15 25.89
N TYR A 303 -18.07 27.97 26.40
CA TYR A 303 -18.96 27.86 27.58
C TYR A 303 -18.31 28.46 28.83
N THR A 304 -17.01 28.24 29.07
CA THR A 304 -16.31 28.83 30.22
C THR A 304 -16.31 30.35 30.18
N LYS A 305 -16.19 30.96 28.99
CA LYS A 305 -16.28 32.43 28.83
C LYS A 305 -17.67 32.97 29.15
N LEU A 306 -18.73 32.26 28.75
CA LEU A 306 -20.11 32.67 29.02
C LEU A 306 -20.51 32.53 30.50
N LEU A 307 -19.87 31.62 31.24
CA LEU A 307 -20.15 31.36 32.66
C LEU A 307 -19.42 32.34 33.60
N ASN A 308 -18.34 32.96 33.14
CA ASN A 308 -17.54 33.92 33.92
C ASN A 308 -17.88 35.39 33.61
N GLN A 309 -18.95 35.63 32.83
CA GLN A 309 -19.56 36.95 32.58
C GLN A 309 -20.83 37.07 33.41
#